data_AF-L8DLT9-F1
#
_entry.id   AF-L8DLT9-F1
#
_cell.length_a   1.000
_cell.length_b   1.000
_cell.length_c   1.000
_cell.angle_alpha   90.00
_cell.angle_beta   90.00
_cell.angle_gamma   90.00
#
_symmetry.space_group_name_H-M   'P 1'
#
loop_
_entity.id
_entity.type
_entity.pdbx_description
1 polymer ?
#
loop_
_entity_poly.entity_id
_entity_poly.type
_entity_poly.pdbx_seq_one_letter_code
_entity_poly.pdbx_strand_id
1 'polypeptide(L)'
;MQRNDLRIGTDLAVGEHDSLGLLFLCAAWQGSHRHRRAMRRFPDVMNPHLSRPDENPVAKTLAVLDSCVRNRAVPDHPNSTWSGWPDAPGVGMSLMATFLWAVKASVYGGPAQLIDQYGVSTLIHEGWLEDPSVTGFTRRRYDRYVELITAWATDIGTSPELVEMWLVQRWSARLNEARHGRYTAPTLF
;
A
#
# COMPACT_ATOMS: atom_id res chain seq x y z
N MET A 1 6.47 -8.27 -13.97
CA MET A 1 5.28 -7.53 -13.52
C MET A 1 5.68 -6.09 -13.27
N GLN A 2 5.22 -5.18 -14.12
CA GLN A 2 5.40 -3.75 -13.99
C GLN A 2 4.26 -3.15 -13.16
N ARG A 3 4.44 -1.93 -12.67
CA ARG A 3 3.41 -1.20 -11.91
C ARG A 3 2.10 -1.03 -12.71
N ASN A 4 2.20 -0.84 -14.02
CA ASN A 4 1.05 -0.69 -14.92
C ASN A 4 0.23 -2.00 -15.10
N ASP A 5 0.77 -3.13 -14.66
CA ASP A 5 0.09 -4.42 -14.69
C ASP A 5 -0.93 -4.57 -13.55
N LEU A 6 -0.91 -3.67 -12.55
CA LEU A 6 -1.81 -3.69 -11.41
C LEU A 6 -3.19 -3.11 -11.76
N ARG A 7 -4.00 -3.88 -12.47
CA ARG A 7 -5.38 -3.55 -12.84
C ARG A 7 -6.25 -4.80 -12.95
N ILE A 8 -7.56 -4.61 -12.86
CA ILE A 8 -8.56 -5.67 -13.10
C ILE A 8 -8.54 -6.07 -14.59
N GLY A 9 -8.86 -7.34 -14.88
CA GLY A 9 -9.04 -7.83 -16.25
C GLY A 9 -7.74 -8.00 -17.01
N THR A 10 -6.66 -8.38 -16.33
CA THR A 10 -5.39 -8.75 -16.97
C THR A 10 -5.27 -10.26 -17.09
N ASP A 11 -4.57 -10.71 -18.13
CA ASP A 11 -4.29 -12.14 -18.33
C ASP A 11 -3.31 -12.72 -17.29
N LEU A 12 -2.77 -11.87 -16.40
CA LEU A 12 -1.81 -12.25 -15.36
C LEU A 12 -2.47 -12.86 -14.11
N ALA A 13 -3.77 -12.65 -13.92
CA ALA A 13 -4.54 -13.29 -12.84
C ALA A 13 -5.90 -13.72 -13.38
N VAL A 14 -6.01 -15.02 -13.67
CA VAL A 14 -7.26 -15.66 -14.06
C VAL A 14 -7.86 -16.34 -12.83
N GLY A 15 -9.07 -15.95 -12.45
CA GLY A 15 -9.79 -16.52 -11.32
C GLY A 15 -11.27 -16.14 -11.34
N GLU A 16 -12.06 -16.74 -10.46
CA GLU A 16 -13.51 -16.49 -10.37
C GLU A 16 -13.85 -15.06 -9.92
N HIS A 17 -12.92 -14.40 -9.23
CA HIS A 17 -13.11 -13.06 -8.67
C HIS A 17 -11.98 -12.11 -9.07
N ASP A 18 -12.32 -11.14 -9.92
CA ASP A 18 -11.41 -10.12 -10.42
C ASP A 18 -10.71 -9.31 -9.30
N SER A 19 -11.46 -8.94 -8.26
CA SER A 19 -10.95 -8.15 -7.13
C SER A 19 -9.92 -8.93 -6.31
N LEU A 20 -10.14 -10.22 -6.10
CA LEU A 20 -9.19 -11.11 -5.43
C LEU A 20 -7.96 -11.37 -6.31
N GLY A 21 -8.15 -11.56 -7.62
CA GLY A 21 -7.06 -11.66 -8.59
C GLY A 21 -6.15 -10.43 -8.54
N LEU A 22 -6.72 -9.22 -8.54
CA LEU A 22 -5.94 -7.98 -8.41
C LEU A 22 -5.21 -7.89 -7.07
N LEU A 23 -5.83 -8.30 -5.96
CA LEU A 23 -5.15 -8.32 -4.66
C LEU A 23 -3.91 -9.23 -4.69
N PHE A 24 -4.01 -10.41 -5.31
CA PHE A 24 -2.86 -11.31 -5.45
C PHE A 24 -1.79 -10.76 -6.41
N LEU A 25 -2.17 -10.06 -7.48
CA LEU A 25 -1.22 -9.33 -8.32
C LEU A 25 -0.48 -8.25 -7.53
N CYS A 26 -1.18 -7.50 -6.67
CA CYS A 26 -0.56 -6.52 -5.79
C CYS A 26 0.45 -7.19 -4.83
N ALA A 27 0.10 -8.33 -4.23
CA ALA A 27 0.99 -9.07 -3.35
C ALA A 27 2.23 -9.61 -4.10
N ALA A 28 2.04 -10.16 -5.30
CA ALA A 28 3.12 -10.64 -6.15
C ALA A 28 4.06 -9.50 -6.57
N TRP A 29 3.50 -8.35 -6.97
CA TRP A 29 4.27 -7.15 -7.29
C TRP A 29 5.10 -6.67 -6.11
N GLN A 30 4.51 -6.56 -4.91
CA GLN A 30 5.23 -6.20 -3.68
C GLN A 30 6.36 -7.18 -3.34
N GLY A 31 6.11 -8.49 -3.47
CA GLY A 31 7.10 -9.54 -3.18
C GLY A 31 8.25 -9.62 -4.19
N SER A 32 8.04 -9.14 -5.42
CA SER A 32 9.03 -9.17 -6.51
C SER A 32 10.08 -8.06 -6.45
N HIS A 33 9.87 -7.02 -5.63
CA HIS A 33 10.72 -5.83 -5.64
C HIS A 33 12.03 -6.04 -4.88
N ARG A 34 13.17 -6.06 -5.60
CA ARG A 34 14.54 -6.33 -5.08
C ARG A 34 14.92 -5.50 -3.84
N HIS A 35 14.40 -4.28 -3.74
CA HIS A 35 14.74 -3.33 -2.68
C HIS A 35 13.67 -3.22 -1.57
N ARG A 36 12.49 -3.81 -1.73
CA ARG A 36 11.45 -3.76 -0.69
C ARG A 36 11.64 -4.95 0.25
N ARG A 37 11.77 -4.69 1.56
CA ARG A 37 11.70 -5.72 2.61
C ARG A 37 10.25 -6.13 2.88
N ALA A 38 9.45 -6.37 1.84
CA ALA A 38 8.11 -6.91 2.01
C ALA A 38 8.22 -8.36 2.52
N MET A 39 7.36 -8.75 3.46
CA MET A 39 7.19 -10.17 3.80
C MET A 39 6.81 -10.90 2.51
N ARG A 40 7.67 -11.80 2.05
CA ARG A 40 7.41 -12.68 0.91
C ARG A 40 6.46 -13.81 1.31
N ARG A 41 5.30 -13.45 1.87
CA ARG A 41 4.24 -14.38 2.24
C ARG A 41 3.00 -13.99 1.47
N PHE A 42 2.43 -14.95 0.77
CA PHE A 42 1.12 -14.77 0.14
C PHE A 42 0.07 -14.49 1.22
N PRO A 43 -0.84 -13.52 1.00
CA PRO A 43 -1.87 -13.19 1.97
C PRO A 43 -2.83 -14.38 2.12
N ASP A 44 -3.11 -14.76 3.37
CA ASP A 44 -4.14 -15.75 3.70
C ASP A 44 -5.47 -15.03 3.90
N VAL A 45 -6.28 -14.97 2.83
CA VAL A 45 -7.52 -14.20 2.78
C VAL A 45 -8.71 -14.91 3.44
N MET A 46 -8.49 -16.10 3.99
CA MET A 46 -9.53 -16.90 4.62
C MET A 46 -9.90 -16.27 5.97
N ASN A 47 -11.20 -16.11 6.21
CA ASN A 47 -11.70 -15.67 7.50
C ASN A 47 -11.51 -16.81 8.54
N PRO A 48 -10.65 -16.65 9.56
CA PRO A 48 -10.44 -17.68 10.58
C PRO A 48 -11.62 -17.82 11.55
N HIS A 49 -12.55 -16.86 11.54
CA HIS A 49 -13.69 -16.79 12.44
C HIS A 49 -14.99 -16.85 11.62
N LEU A 50 -15.32 -18.04 11.13
CA LEU A 50 -16.59 -18.29 10.44
C LEU A 50 -17.74 -18.34 11.45
N SER A 51 -18.86 -17.71 11.12
CA SER A 51 -20.05 -17.75 11.97
C SER A 51 -20.83 -19.04 11.75
N ARG A 52 -20.69 -19.66 10.57
CA ARG A 52 -21.33 -20.93 10.21
C ARG A 52 -20.35 -21.85 9.46
N PRO A 53 -20.46 -23.19 9.61
CA PRO A 53 -19.53 -24.13 8.96
C PRO A 53 -19.58 -24.14 7.42
N ASP A 54 -20.70 -23.73 6.83
CA ASP A 54 -20.96 -23.67 5.38
C ASP A 54 -20.68 -22.30 4.75
N GLU A 55 -20.26 -21.32 5.56
CA GLU A 55 -19.95 -19.98 5.09
C GLU A 55 -18.71 -19.98 4.20
N ASN A 56 -18.77 -19.29 3.07
CA ASN A 56 -17.61 -19.13 2.19
C ASN A 56 -16.51 -18.35 2.94
N PRO A 57 -15.34 -18.97 3.20
CA PRO A 57 -14.30 -18.37 4.04
C PRO A 57 -13.69 -17.10 3.46
N VAL A 58 -13.80 -16.85 2.15
CA VAL A 58 -13.30 -15.61 1.53
C VAL A 58 -14.36 -14.52 1.37
N ALA A 59 -15.63 -14.79 1.71
CA ALA A 59 -16.74 -13.87 1.45
C ALA A 59 -16.55 -12.49 2.07
N LYS A 60 -16.03 -12.42 3.30
CA LYS A 60 -15.74 -11.16 3.99
C LYS A 60 -14.70 -10.33 3.24
N THR A 61 -13.59 -10.94 2.86
CA THR A 61 -12.51 -10.29 2.11
C THR A 61 -13.04 -9.81 0.75
N LEU A 62 -13.76 -10.65 0.02
CA LEU A 62 -14.37 -10.30 -1.26
C LEU A 62 -15.32 -9.10 -1.14
N ALA A 63 -16.20 -9.10 -0.14
CA ALA A 63 -17.13 -7.99 0.08
C ALA A 63 -16.41 -6.66 0.30
N VAL A 64 -15.29 -6.66 1.03
CA VAL A 64 -14.44 -5.47 1.23
C VAL A 64 -13.79 -5.04 -0.08
N LEU A 65 -13.14 -5.95 -0.80
CA LEU A 65 -12.44 -5.62 -2.05
C LEU A 65 -13.40 -5.10 -3.11
N ASP A 66 -14.55 -5.75 -3.29
CA ASP A 66 -15.56 -5.34 -4.25
C ASP A 66 -16.16 -3.98 -3.89
N SER A 67 -16.33 -3.69 -2.59
CA SER A 67 -16.77 -2.36 -2.14
C SER A 67 -15.75 -1.28 -2.52
N CYS A 68 -14.46 -1.52 -2.29
CA CYS A 68 -13.39 -0.60 -2.69
C CYS A 68 -13.33 -0.39 -4.21
N VAL A 69 -13.51 -1.46 -5.00
CA VAL A 69 -13.53 -1.40 -6.47
C VAL A 69 -14.73 -0.57 -6.96
N ARG A 70 -15.93 -0.84 -6.45
CA ARG A 70 -17.15 -0.14 -6.86
C ARG A 70 -17.13 1.33 -6.47
N ASN A 71 -16.77 1.63 -5.23
CA ASN A 71 -16.89 2.98 -4.68
C ASN A 71 -15.66 3.84 -4.95
N ARG A 72 -14.53 3.23 -5.32
CA ARG A 72 -13.22 3.90 -5.43
C ARG A 72 -12.90 4.76 -4.21
N ALA A 73 -13.29 4.25 -3.05
CA ALA A 73 -13.08 4.88 -1.77
C ALA A 73 -12.93 3.79 -0.72
N VAL A 74 -12.25 4.12 0.36
CA VAL A 74 -12.16 3.21 1.49
C VAL A 74 -13.42 3.33 2.32
N PRO A 75 -14.09 2.21 2.65
CA PRO A 75 -15.29 2.25 3.47
C PRO A 75 -15.00 2.92 4.81
N ASP A 76 -15.85 3.87 5.20
CA ASP A 76 -15.88 4.36 6.57
C ASP A 76 -16.37 3.23 7.48
N HIS A 77 -15.61 2.92 8.53
CA HIS A 77 -16.07 2.03 9.57
C HIS A 77 -16.61 2.83 10.76
N PRO A 78 -17.95 2.78 11.01
CA PRO A 78 -18.57 3.53 12.11
C PRO A 78 -18.15 3.03 13.48
N ASN A 79 -17.67 1.78 13.56
CA ASN A 79 -17.10 1.21 14.77
C ASN A 79 -15.58 1.22 14.63
N SER A 80 -14.92 1.90 15.57
CA SER A 80 -13.48 2.01 15.70
C SER A 80 -12.79 0.64 15.73
N THR A 81 -12.46 0.08 14.58
CA THR A 81 -11.37 -0.89 14.51
C THR A 81 -10.11 -0.16 14.97
N TRP A 82 -9.27 -0.81 15.79
CA TRP A 82 -8.07 -0.17 16.35
C TRP A 82 -7.17 0.44 15.25
N SER A 83 -7.12 -0.19 14.07
CA SER A 83 -6.32 0.31 12.96
C SER A 83 -7.06 1.28 12.03
N GLY A 84 -8.40 1.28 12.00
CA GLY A 84 -9.23 2.04 11.06
C GLY A 84 -9.16 1.58 9.59
N TRP A 85 -8.41 0.51 9.29
CA TRP A 85 -8.37 -0.08 7.96
C TRP A 85 -9.58 -0.98 7.71
N PRO A 86 -9.96 -1.23 6.44
CA PRO A 86 -10.97 -2.21 6.10
C PRO A 86 -10.62 -3.59 6.67
N ASP A 87 -11.62 -4.24 7.24
CA ASP A 87 -11.47 -5.55 7.87
C ASP A 87 -11.42 -6.68 6.83
N ALA A 88 -10.23 -6.88 6.26
CA ALA A 88 -9.91 -7.93 5.30
C ALA A 88 -8.87 -8.90 5.90
N PRO A 89 -9.29 -10.12 6.34
CA PRO A 89 -8.41 -11.14 6.90
C PRO A 89 -7.14 -11.37 6.07
N GLY A 90 -5.99 -11.42 6.74
CA GLY A 90 -4.66 -11.64 6.13
C GLY A 90 -4.17 -10.54 5.17
N VAL A 91 -4.93 -9.46 4.99
CA VAL A 91 -4.53 -8.32 4.16
C VAL A 91 -3.97 -7.20 5.04
N GLY A 92 -2.64 -7.09 5.07
CA GLY A 92 -1.96 -6.01 5.79
C GLY A 92 -2.14 -4.64 5.11
N MET A 93 -1.86 -3.55 5.84
CA MET A 93 -2.07 -2.17 5.37
C MET A 93 -1.32 -1.85 4.08
N SER A 94 -0.06 -2.30 3.93
CA SER A 94 0.73 -1.98 2.74
C SER A 94 0.14 -2.64 1.50
N LEU A 95 -0.35 -3.88 1.64
CA LEU A 95 -1.04 -4.59 0.57
C LEU A 95 -2.38 -3.92 0.25
N MET A 96 -3.16 -3.57 1.27
CA MET A 96 -4.43 -2.83 1.09
C MET A 96 -4.20 -1.48 0.41
N ALA A 97 -3.19 -0.70 0.82
CA ALA A 97 -2.84 0.58 0.19
C ALA A 97 -2.45 0.39 -1.30
N THR A 98 -1.74 -0.68 -1.62
CA THR A 98 -1.38 -1.02 -3.01
C THR A 98 -2.61 -1.39 -3.84
N PHE A 99 -3.50 -2.19 -3.27
CA PHE A 99 -4.78 -2.52 -3.90
C PHE A 99 -5.62 -1.25 -4.15
N LEU A 100 -5.73 -0.36 -3.16
CA LEU A 100 -6.46 0.91 -3.29
C LEU A 100 -5.87 1.82 -4.36
N TRP A 101 -4.54 1.95 -4.41
CA TRP A 101 -3.85 2.67 -5.48
C TRP A 101 -4.17 2.05 -6.86
N ALA A 102 -4.12 0.72 -6.98
CA ALA A 102 -4.38 -0.01 -8.22
C ALA A 102 -5.82 0.19 -8.75
N VAL A 103 -6.81 0.20 -7.85
CA VAL A 103 -8.23 0.47 -8.22
C VAL A 103 -8.54 1.96 -8.38
N LYS A 104 -7.53 2.84 -8.26
CA LYS A 104 -7.67 4.29 -8.31
C LYS A 104 -8.65 4.83 -7.27
N ALA A 105 -8.60 4.26 -6.07
CA ALA A 105 -9.41 4.74 -4.95
C ALA A 105 -8.87 6.05 -4.39
N SER A 106 -9.73 6.78 -3.68
CA SER A 106 -9.36 7.96 -2.90
C SER A 106 -9.46 7.67 -1.40
N VAL A 107 -8.67 8.40 -0.63
CA VAL A 107 -8.63 8.38 0.83
C VAL A 107 -8.68 9.81 1.36
N TYR A 108 -8.77 9.97 2.68
CA TYR A 108 -8.64 11.31 3.24
C TYR A 108 -7.19 11.79 2.99
N GLY A 109 -7.04 12.92 2.29
CA GLY A 109 -5.73 13.43 1.86
C GLY A 109 -5.44 13.33 0.36
N GLY A 110 -6.22 12.57 -0.43
CA GLY A 110 -6.08 12.53 -1.89
C GLY A 110 -6.28 11.15 -2.52
N PRO A 111 -5.80 10.95 -3.77
CA PRO A 111 -5.73 9.62 -4.38
C PRO A 111 -4.91 8.67 -3.51
N ALA A 112 -5.38 7.44 -3.29
CA ALA A 112 -4.64 6.44 -2.54
C ALA A 112 -3.24 6.25 -3.14
N GLN A 113 -2.22 6.14 -2.29
CA GLN A 113 -0.82 6.00 -2.71
C GLN A 113 -0.18 4.72 -2.18
N LEU A 114 0.82 4.25 -2.92
CA LEU A 114 1.71 3.20 -2.44
C LEU A 114 2.41 3.66 -1.16
N ILE A 115 2.70 2.72 -0.26
CA ILE A 115 3.47 2.98 0.95
C ILE A 115 4.60 1.97 1.07
N ASP A 116 5.81 2.49 1.29
CA ASP A 116 7.01 1.71 1.50
C ASP A 116 7.75 2.14 2.76
N GLN A 117 8.35 1.17 3.46
CA GLN A 117 9.08 1.41 4.71
C GLN A 117 10.25 2.39 4.52
N TYR A 118 10.94 2.36 3.38
CA TYR A 118 12.03 3.29 3.11
C TYR A 118 11.52 4.70 2.88
N GLY A 119 10.38 4.85 2.21
CA GLY A 119 9.74 6.16 2.04
C GLY A 119 9.33 6.77 3.39
N VAL A 120 8.69 5.97 4.25
CA VAL A 120 8.33 6.37 5.62
C VAL A 120 9.56 6.67 6.47
N SER A 121 10.61 5.86 6.39
CA SER A 121 11.85 6.11 7.13
C SER A 121 12.54 7.42 6.72
N THR A 122 12.51 7.78 5.43
CA THR A 122 12.95 9.11 4.99
C THR A 122 12.13 10.21 5.65
N LEU A 123 10.80 10.11 5.62
CA LEU A 123 9.94 11.15 6.21
C LEU A 123 10.11 11.27 7.73
N ILE A 124 10.25 10.16 8.46
CA ILE A 124 10.55 10.18 9.90
C ILE A 124 11.90 10.84 10.15
N HIS A 125 12.93 10.46 9.39
CA HIS A 125 14.27 11.00 9.56
C HIS A 125 14.33 12.51 9.31
N GLU A 126 13.59 12.99 8.32
CA GLU A 126 13.52 14.40 7.95
C GLU A 126 12.48 15.18 8.81
N GLY A 127 11.87 14.55 9.81
CA GLY A 127 10.98 15.20 10.79
C GLY A 127 9.54 15.45 10.32
N TRP A 128 9.10 14.83 9.22
CA TRP A 128 7.77 15.02 8.65
C TRP A 128 6.71 14.06 9.18
N LEU A 129 7.13 12.91 9.71
CA LEU A 129 6.24 11.93 10.34
C LEU A 129 6.77 11.54 11.73
N GLU A 130 5.86 11.35 12.68
CA GLU A 130 6.16 10.75 13.97
C GLU A 130 6.38 9.24 13.82
N ASP A 131 7.16 8.61 14.72
CA ASP A 131 7.60 7.21 14.65
C ASP A 131 6.44 6.20 14.79
N PRO A 132 6.07 5.52 13.69
CA PRO A 132 6.07 4.07 13.75
C PRO A 132 6.57 3.38 12.47
N SER A 133 6.82 2.07 12.59
CA SER A 133 6.94 1.16 11.45
C SER A 133 5.68 1.17 10.56
N VAL A 134 5.83 0.93 9.24
CA VAL A 134 4.72 0.83 8.28
C VAL A 134 3.69 -0.20 8.71
N THR A 135 4.12 -1.29 9.32
CA THR A 135 3.25 -2.35 9.86
C THR A 135 2.32 -1.87 10.99
N GLY A 136 2.59 -0.71 11.59
CA GLY A 136 1.77 -0.08 12.62
C GLY A 136 0.99 1.15 12.13
N PHE A 137 0.91 1.39 10.81
CA PHE A 137 0.15 2.52 10.28
C PHE A 137 -1.34 2.29 10.52
N THR A 138 -1.94 3.16 11.33
CA THR A 138 -3.38 3.32 11.36
C THR A 138 -3.84 4.03 10.10
N ARG A 139 -5.13 3.93 9.79
CA ARG A 139 -5.77 4.65 8.69
C ARG A 139 -5.49 6.15 8.73
N ARG A 140 -5.65 6.77 9.91
CA ARG A 140 -5.36 8.20 10.11
C ARG A 140 -3.90 8.56 9.78
N ARG A 141 -2.94 7.70 10.10
CA ARG A 141 -1.52 7.93 9.76
C ARG A 141 -1.28 7.81 8.26
N TYR A 142 -1.95 6.85 7.62
CA TYR A 142 -1.90 6.71 6.17
C TYR A 142 -2.54 7.91 5.45
N ASP A 143 -3.68 8.39 5.94
CA ASP A 143 -4.35 9.58 5.40
C ASP A 143 -3.44 10.81 5.47
N ARG A 144 -2.77 11.05 6.60
CA ARG A 144 -1.75 12.10 6.75
C ARG A 144 -0.55 11.91 5.82
N TYR A 145 -0.11 10.67 5.63
CA TYR A 145 0.97 10.35 4.68
C TYR A 145 0.56 10.70 3.24
N VAL A 146 -0.65 10.32 2.82
CA VAL A 146 -1.18 10.63 1.49
C VAL A 146 -1.36 12.14 1.31
N GLU A 147 -1.91 12.83 2.30
CA GLU A 147 -2.05 14.28 2.31
C GLU A 147 -0.70 14.98 2.10
N LEU A 148 0.33 14.57 2.86
CA LEU A 148 1.68 15.15 2.76
C LEU A 148 2.29 14.98 1.36
N ILE A 149 2.32 13.76 0.83
CA ILE A 149 2.95 13.51 -0.47
C ILE A 149 2.15 14.11 -1.63
N THR A 150 0.82 14.21 -1.48
CA THR A 150 -0.06 14.86 -2.45
C THR A 150 0.16 16.37 -2.46
N ALA A 151 0.28 16.98 -1.29
CA ALA A 151 0.61 18.40 -1.15
C ALA A 151 1.96 18.72 -1.80
N TRP A 152 3.01 17.94 -1.47
CA TRP A 152 4.32 18.12 -2.10
C TRP A 152 4.25 17.98 -3.61
N ALA A 153 3.62 16.92 -4.12
CA ALA A 153 3.50 16.71 -5.55
C ALA A 153 2.81 17.88 -6.25
N THR A 154 1.80 18.47 -5.60
CA THR A 154 1.10 19.66 -6.08
C THR A 154 2.04 20.87 -6.12
N ASP A 155 2.75 21.14 -5.02
CA ASP A 155 3.63 22.30 -4.89
C ASP A 155 4.79 22.29 -5.90
N ILE A 156 5.36 21.12 -6.19
CA ILE A 156 6.48 20.97 -7.14
C ILE A 156 6.05 20.56 -8.55
N GLY A 157 4.74 20.47 -8.84
CA GLY A 157 4.21 20.20 -10.18
C GLY A 157 4.54 18.80 -10.71
N THR A 158 4.51 17.78 -9.85
CA THR A 158 4.78 16.38 -10.21
C THR A 158 3.64 15.44 -9.76
N SER A 159 3.83 14.13 -9.88
CA SER A 159 2.88 13.14 -9.36
C SER A 159 3.30 12.60 -7.98
N PRO A 160 2.35 12.29 -7.07
CA PRO A 160 2.67 11.73 -5.75
C PRO A 160 3.48 10.44 -5.82
N GLU A 161 3.32 9.69 -6.90
CA GLU A 161 4.08 8.49 -7.19
C GLU A 161 5.58 8.74 -7.37
N LEU A 162 5.95 9.86 -8.01
CA LEU A 162 7.34 10.25 -8.19
C LEU A 162 7.94 10.74 -6.88
N VAL A 163 7.14 11.38 -6.02
CA VAL A 163 7.54 11.75 -4.65
C VAL A 163 7.84 10.51 -3.81
N GLU A 164 6.96 9.49 -3.82
CA GLU A 164 7.19 8.22 -3.11
C GLU A 164 8.47 7.53 -3.60
N MET A 165 8.66 7.45 -4.92
CA MET A 165 9.83 6.85 -5.52
C MET A 165 11.13 7.57 -5.10
N TRP A 166 11.12 8.90 -5.10
CA TRP A 166 12.25 9.70 -4.64
C TRP A 166 12.56 9.46 -3.15
N LEU A 167 11.55 9.41 -2.29
CA LEU A 167 11.72 9.13 -0.86
C LEU A 167 12.38 7.76 -0.62
N VAL A 168 11.96 6.74 -1.37
CA VAL A 168 12.54 5.38 -1.30
C VAL A 168 13.98 5.35 -1.82
N GLN A 169 14.26 6.03 -2.92
CA GLN A 169 15.61 6.15 -3.47
C GLN A 169 16.56 6.88 -2.51
N ARG A 170 16.09 7.96 -1.87
CA ARG A 170 16.87 8.72 -0.88
C ARG A 170 17.29 7.86 0.30
N TRP A 171 16.38 7.06 0.86
CA TRP A 171 16.75 6.13 1.94
C TRP A 171 17.75 5.07 1.47
N SER A 172 17.54 4.53 0.26
CA SER A 172 18.41 3.50 -0.32
C SER A 172 19.84 4.02 -0.53
N ALA A 173 19.96 5.27 -1.02
CA ALA A 173 21.23 5.97 -1.16
C ALA A 173 21.94 6.09 0.19
N ARG A 174 21.24 6.55 1.24
CA ARG A 174 21.79 6.65 2.60
C ARG A 174 22.27 5.31 3.16
N LEU A 175 21.53 4.23 2.93
CA LEU A 175 21.98 2.88 3.32
C LEU A 175 23.23 2.45 2.56
N ASN A 176 23.36 2.81 1.29
CA ASN A 176 24.56 2.54 0.52
C ASN A 176 25.76 3.37 1.01
N GLU A 177 25.57 4.65 1.33
CA GLU A 177 26.59 5.54 1.92
C GLU A 177 27.09 4.98 3.25
N ALA A 178 26.18 4.63 4.16
CA ALA A 178 26.54 4.05 5.46
C ALA A 178 27.30 2.73 5.34
N ARG A 179 27.04 1.94 4.28
CA ARG A 179 27.72 0.66 4.03
C ARG A 179 29.08 0.79 3.34
N HIS A 180 29.25 1.78 2.47
CA HIS A 180 30.41 1.86 1.57
C HIS A 180 31.26 3.14 1.74
N GLY A 181 30.87 4.05 2.64
CA GLY A 181 31.68 5.21 3.04
C GLY A 181 31.91 6.27 1.95
N ARG A 182 31.17 6.24 0.83
CA ARG A 182 31.25 7.22 -0.27
C ARG A 182 29.95 7.97 -0.40
N TYR A 183 30.01 9.30 -0.38
CA TYR A 183 28.90 10.21 -0.66
C TYR A 183 28.22 9.83 -1.99
N THR A 184 27.00 9.31 -1.93
CA THR A 184 26.15 9.05 -3.09
C THR A 184 24.89 9.86 -2.90
N ALA A 185 24.93 11.14 -3.26
CA ALA A 185 23.73 11.93 -3.41
C ALA A 185 22.78 11.23 -4.42
N PRO A 186 21.47 11.19 -4.17
CA PRO A 186 20.53 10.60 -5.11
C PRO A 186 20.62 11.35 -6.45
N THR A 187 20.84 10.60 -7.53
CA THR A 187 20.82 11.11 -8.90
C THR A 187 19.37 11.19 -9.35
N LEU A 188 18.82 12.40 -9.39
CA LEU A 188 17.59 12.67 -10.13
C LEU A 188 17.93 12.61 -11.62
N PHE A 189 17.40 11.61 -12.31
CA PHE A 189 17.20 11.62 -13.76
C PHE A 189 15.72 11.42 -14.03
#